data_AF-A0A834YR88-F1
#
_entry.id   AF-A0A834YR88-F1
#
_cell.length_a   1.000
_cell.length_b   1.000
_cell.length_c   1.000
_cell.angle_alpha   90.00
_cell.angle_beta   90.00
_cell.angle_gamma   90.00
#
_symmetry.space_group_name_H-M   'P 1'
#
loop_
_entity.id
_entity.type
_entity.pdbx_description
1 polymer ?
#
loop_
_entity_poly.entity_id
_entity_poly.type
_entity_poly.pdbx_seq_one_letter_code
_entity_poly.pdbx_strand_id
1 'polypeptide(L)'
;MLREHKLYAKLSNCEFWLEEVAFLGHVVSAEGISVDPKKIEAVMSWTRPKSVTEIRSFLGLTGYYRSDKCEISFTELKKRLTTAPILAVPSGHIGYEVYSDASHVGLGCVLMQHKKVITYASRQLKEHERN
;
A
#
# COMPACT_ATOMS: atom_id res chain seq x y z
N MET A 1 19.20 -23.58 -29.10
CA MET A 1 19.21 -22.53 -28.06
C MET A 1 19.57 -23.02 -26.64
N LEU A 2 18.69 -23.68 -25.86
CA LEU A 2 19.02 -24.08 -24.45
C LEU A 2 20.21 -25.06 -24.35
N ARG A 3 20.24 -26.10 -25.20
CA ARG A 3 21.35 -27.07 -25.26
C ARG A 3 22.68 -26.43 -25.70
N GLU A 4 22.65 -25.52 -26.67
CA GLU A 4 23.85 -24.81 -27.15
C GLU A 4 24.51 -23.99 -26.04
N HIS A 5 23.71 -23.41 -25.15
CA HIS A 5 24.20 -22.56 -24.05
C HIS A 5 24.38 -23.34 -22.74
N LYS A 6 24.26 -24.68 -22.76
CA LYS A 6 24.37 -25.55 -21.57
C LYS A 6 23.41 -25.14 -20.43
N LEU A 7 22.21 -24.67 -20.79
CA LEU A 7 21.15 -24.37 -19.84
C LEU A 7 20.21 -25.57 -19.71
N TYR A 8 19.85 -25.91 -18.48
CA TYR A 8 19.02 -27.06 -18.16
C TYR A 8 17.76 -26.60 -17.45
N ALA A 9 16.60 -27.01 -17.97
CA ALA A 9 15.33 -26.81 -17.29
C ALA A 9 15.10 -27.94 -16.28
N LYS A 10 14.61 -27.59 -15.09
CA LYS A 10 14.16 -28.58 -14.11
C LYS A 10 12.81 -29.12 -14.58
N LEU A 11 12.79 -30.38 -15.02
CA LEU A 11 11.59 -30.98 -15.63
C LEU A 11 10.36 -30.93 -14.71
N SER A 12 10.55 -31.06 -13.40
CA SER A 12 9.47 -30.97 -12.40
C SER A 12 8.87 -29.57 -12.21
N ASN A 13 9.48 -28.54 -12.80
CA ASN A 13 8.93 -27.18 -12.84
C ASN A 13 8.43 -26.82 -14.26
N CYS A 14 8.46 -27.75 -15.20
CA CYS A 14 8.05 -27.50 -16.58
C CYS A 14 6.63 -28.03 -16.80
N GLU A 15 5.78 -27.17 -17.35
CA GLU A 15 4.43 -27.50 -17.75
C GLU A 15 4.37 -27.45 -19.27
N PHE A 16 3.78 -28.47 -19.89
CA PHE A 16 3.72 -28.62 -21.35
C PHE A 16 2.29 -28.94 -21.79
N TRP A 17 1.92 -28.47 -22.98
CA TRP A 17 0.62 -28.77 -23.61
C TRP A 17 -0.60 -28.38 -22.76
N LEU A 18 -0.51 -27.26 -22.04
CA LEU A 18 -1.65 -26.68 -21.31
C LEU A 18 -2.34 -25.61 -22.15
N GLU A 19 -3.67 -25.49 -21.99
CA GLU A 19 -4.47 -24.41 -22.58
C GLU A 19 -4.26 -23.07 -21.85
N GLU A 20 -3.93 -23.15 -20.55
CA GLU A 20 -3.60 -22.02 -19.68
C GLU A 20 -2.36 -22.35 -18.83
N VAL A 21 -1.50 -21.35 -18.60
CA VAL A 21 -0.28 -21.54 -17.80
C VAL A 21 -0.06 -20.37 -16.84
N ALA A 22 0.33 -20.69 -15.61
CA ALA A 22 0.72 -19.68 -14.62
C ALA A 22 2.16 -19.23 -14.86
N PHE A 23 2.36 -17.96 -15.20
CA PHE A 23 3.68 -17.40 -15.50
C PHE A 23 3.83 -16.00 -14.88
N LEU A 24 4.88 -15.81 -14.06
CA LEU A 24 5.22 -14.54 -13.41
C LEU A 24 4.06 -13.85 -12.66
N GLY A 25 3.16 -14.63 -12.04
CA GLY A 25 1.99 -14.11 -11.31
C GLY A 25 0.78 -13.79 -12.19
N HIS A 26 0.80 -14.22 -13.44
CA HIS A 26 -0.28 -14.10 -14.41
C HIS A 26 -0.71 -15.48 -14.91
N VAL A 27 -1.93 -15.58 -15.42
CA VAL A 27 -2.40 -16.73 -16.18
C VAL A 27 -2.42 -16.32 -17.65
N VAL A 28 -1.68 -17.07 -18.47
CA VAL A 28 -1.59 -16.88 -19.92
C VAL A 28 -2.42 -17.96 -20.59
N SER A 29 -3.41 -17.55 -21.37
CA SER A 29 -4.29 -18.45 -22.15
C SER A 29 -4.48 -17.93 -23.58
N ALA A 30 -5.25 -18.65 -24.40
CA ALA A 30 -5.59 -18.23 -25.76
C ALA A 30 -6.40 -16.92 -25.80
N GLU A 31 -7.17 -16.64 -24.75
CA GLU A 31 -8.00 -15.44 -24.58
C GLU A 31 -7.18 -14.21 -24.16
N GLY A 32 -5.95 -14.41 -23.68
CA GLY A 32 -5.02 -13.34 -23.32
C GLY A 32 -4.29 -13.57 -22.01
N ILE A 33 -3.83 -12.48 -21.40
CA ILE A 33 -3.08 -12.50 -20.13
C ILE A 33 -3.98 -11.92 -19.04
N SER A 34 -4.20 -12.69 -17.98
CA SER A 34 -4.96 -12.26 -16.81
C SER A 34 -4.11 -12.35 -15.54
N VAL A 35 -4.50 -11.63 -14.49
CA VAL A 35 -3.84 -11.76 -13.18
C VAL A 35 -4.24 -13.08 -12.56
N ASP A 36 -3.29 -13.80 -11.95
CA ASP A 36 -3.58 -15.04 -11.24
C ASP A 36 -4.71 -14.83 -10.22
N PRO A 37 -5.83 -15.56 -10.33
CA PRO A 37 -6.95 -15.45 -9.39
C PRO A 37 -6.54 -15.57 -7.93
N LYS A 38 -5.52 -16.38 -7.61
CA LYS A 38 -4.99 -16.53 -6.26
C LYS A 38 -4.38 -15.23 -5.73
N LYS A 39 -3.76 -14.42 -6.60
CA LYS A 39 -3.24 -13.09 -6.23
C LYS A 39 -4.37 -12.10 -5.97
N ILE A 40 -5.45 -12.17 -6.76
CA ILE A 40 -6.65 -11.34 -6.54
C ILE A 40 -7.31 -11.72 -5.21
N GLU A 41 -7.51 -13.02 -4.95
CA GLU A 41 -8.08 -13.51 -3.70
C GLU A 41 -7.24 -13.12 -2.48
N ALA A 42 -5.91 -13.18 -2.57
CA ALA A 42 -5.03 -12.73 -1.49
C ALA A 42 -5.21 -11.24 -1.17
N VAL A 43 -5.42 -10.39 -2.19
CA VAL A 43 -5.72 -8.96 -1.98
C VAL A 43 -7.11 -8.77 -1.38
N MET A 44 -8.11 -9.53 -1.84
CA MET A 44 -9.50 -9.42 -1.37
C MET A 44 -9.71 -9.94 0.06
N SER A 45 -8.99 -11.01 0.44
CA SER A 45 -9.01 -11.61 1.78
C SER A 45 -8.03 -10.94 2.75
N TRP A 46 -7.32 -9.89 2.30
CA TRP A 46 -6.31 -9.23 3.12
C TRP A 46 -6.94 -8.61 4.37
N THR A 47 -6.55 -9.11 5.54
CA THR A 47 -7.03 -8.57 6.81
C THR A 47 -6.57 -7.12 7.01
N ARG A 48 -7.39 -6.31 7.71
CA ARG A 48 -7.07 -4.88 7.93
C ARG A 48 -5.64 -4.74 8.47
N PRO A 49 -4.73 -4.07 7.73
CA PRO A 49 -3.35 -3.95 8.15
C PRO A 49 -3.25 -3.12 9.44
N LYS A 50 -2.40 -3.56 10.36
CA LYS A 50 -2.17 -2.95 11.68
C LYS A 50 -0.80 -2.32 11.81
N SER A 51 0.09 -2.50 10.83
CA SER A 51 1.44 -1.95 10.83
C SER A 51 1.80 -1.22 9.52
N VAL A 52 2.75 -0.30 9.61
CA VAL A 52 3.27 0.45 8.43
C VAL A 52 3.88 -0.51 7.40
N THR A 53 4.51 -1.59 7.85
CA THR A 53 5.09 -2.62 6.97
C THR A 53 4.00 -3.34 6.18
N GLU A 54 2.90 -3.74 6.83
CA GLU A 54 1.77 -4.38 6.14
C GLU A 54 1.12 -3.44 5.12
N ILE A 55 0.99 -2.15 5.46
CA ILE A 55 0.47 -1.14 4.52
C ILE A 55 1.39 -1.04 3.29
N ARG A 56 2.70 -0.97 3.47
CA ARG A 56 3.67 -0.90 2.35
C ARG A 56 3.62 -2.16 1.49
N SER A 57 3.55 -3.34 2.09
CA SER A 57 3.43 -4.62 1.37
C SER A 57 2.14 -4.69 0.56
N PHE A 58 1.02 -4.27 1.15
CA PHE A 58 -0.28 -4.21 0.46
C PHE A 58 -0.26 -3.23 -0.73
N LEU A 59 0.32 -2.03 -0.53
CA LEU A 59 0.45 -1.04 -1.60
C LEU A 59 1.35 -1.53 -2.74
N GLY A 60 2.44 -2.23 -2.43
CA GLY A 60 3.31 -2.83 -3.44
C GLY A 60 2.57 -3.88 -4.27
N LEU A 61 1.79 -4.74 -3.61
CA LEU A 61 1.02 -5.79 -4.27
C LEU A 61 -0.10 -5.22 -5.16
N THR A 62 -0.90 -4.30 -4.62
CA THR A 62 -2.00 -3.66 -5.38
C THR A 62 -1.50 -2.75 -6.49
N GLY A 63 -0.33 -2.13 -6.32
CA GLY A 63 0.34 -1.35 -7.36
C GLY A 63 0.87 -2.19 -8.52
N TYR A 64 1.40 -3.39 -8.24
CA TYR A 64 1.90 -4.31 -9.26
C TYR A 64 0.78 -4.92 -10.11
N TYR A 65 -0.34 -5.30 -9.49
CA TYR A 65 -1.47 -5.97 -10.16
C TYR A 65 -2.62 -5.02 -10.50
N ARG A 66 -2.31 -3.78 -10.90
CA ARG A 66 -3.28 -2.71 -11.18
C ARG A 66 -4.31 -3.13 -12.23
N SER A 67 -5.36 -3.77 -11.73
CA SER A 67 -6.54 -4.25 -12.45
C SER A 67 -7.75 -3.45 -11.99
N ASP A 68 -8.82 -3.41 -12.77
CA ASP A 68 -10.02 -2.64 -12.43
C ASP A 68 -10.57 -3.01 -11.04
N LYS A 69 -10.48 -4.29 -10.66
CA LYS A 69 -10.85 -4.79 -9.32
C LYS A 69 -9.91 -4.27 -8.22
N CYS A 70 -8.61 -4.19 -8.47
CA CYS A 70 -7.65 -3.60 -7.53
C CYS A 70 -7.84 -2.08 -7.39
N GLU A 71 -8.23 -1.39 -8.47
CA GLU A 71 -8.48 0.06 -8.43
C GLU A 71 -9.73 0.39 -7.59
N ILE A 72 -10.77 -0.46 -7.60
CA ILE A 72 -11.93 -0.33 -6.70
C ILE A 72 -11.50 -0.47 -5.24
N SER A 73 -10.75 -1.51 -4.90
CA SER A 73 -10.23 -1.71 -3.53
C SER A 73 -9.30 -0.58 -3.09
N PHE A 74 -8.46 -0.08 -3.98
CA PHE A 74 -7.59 1.05 -3.72
C PHE A 74 -8.38 2.35 -3.54
N THR A 75 -9.44 2.54 -4.31
CA THR A 75 -10.35 3.70 -4.19
C THR A 75 -11.14 3.65 -2.90
N GLU A 76 -11.62 2.47 -2.47
CA GLU A 76 -12.26 2.30 -1.17
C GLU A 76 -11.26 2.54 -0.03
N LEU A 77 -10.00 2.10 -0.18
CA LEU A 77 -8.95 2.35 0.80
C LEU A 77 -8.60 3.85 0.89
N LYS A 78 -8.42 4.53 -0.25
CA LYS A 78 -8.28 6.00 -0.32
C LYS A 78 -9.46 6.66 0.36
N LYS A 79 -10.69 6.28 0.00
CA LYS A 79 -11.91 6.83 0.57
C LYS A 79 -11.89 6.67 2.08
N ARG A 80 -11.63 5.50 2.64
CA ARG A 80 -11.55 5.29 4.11
C ARG A 80 -10.44 6.11 4.77
N LEU A 81 -9.31 6.28 4.09
CA LEU A 81 -8.19 7.14 4.52
C LEU A 81 -8.46 8.64 4.35
N THR A 82 -9.46 9.05 3.57
CA THR A 82 -9.81 10.46 3.34
C THR A 82 -11.17 10.88 3.91
N THR A 83 -12.03 9.92 4.29
CA THR A 83 -13.40 10.19 4.81
C THR A 83 -13.51 10.08 6.32
N ALA A 84 -12.61 9.38 7.02
CA ALA A 84 -12.36 9.74 8.41
C ALA A 84 -11.82 11.18 8.44
N PRO A 85 -12.12 12.01 9.46
CA PRO A 85 -11.75 13.42 9.48
C PRO A 85 -10.23 13.53 9.73
N ILE A 86 -9.43 13.11 8.75
CA ILE A 86 -8.00 12.94 8.91
C ILE A 86 -7.33 14.29 8.68
N LEU A 87 -7.83 15.12 7.74
CA LEU A 87 -7.41 16.51 7.52
C LEU A 87 -8.55 17.34 6.91
N ALA A 88 -8.99 18.41 7.56
CA ALA A 88 -9.87 19.41 7.00
C ALA A 88 -9.05 20.49 6.28
N VAL A 89 -9.64 21.09 5.24
CA VAL A 89 -8.99 22.17 4.48
C VAL A 89 -8.87 23.42 5.38
N PRO A 90 -7.69 24.06 5.45
CA PRO A 90 -7.49 25.27 6.22
C PRO A 90 -8.35 26.43 5.68
N SER A 91 -8.95 27.20 6.59
CA SER A 91 -9.68 28.44 6.26
C SER A 91 -8.86 29.66 6.65
N GLY A 92 -8.73 30.63 5.75
CA GLY A 92 -7.97 31.87 5.97
C GLY A 92 -8.70 32.92 6.82
N HIS A 93 -9.97 32.71 7.14
CA HIS A 93 -10.79 33.70 7.86
C HIS A 93 -10.81 33.49 9.37
N ILE A 94 -10.22 32.40 9.86
CA ILE A 94 -10.36 31.95 11.25
C ILE A 94 -8.98 31.53 11.76
N GLY A 95 -8.73 31.77 13.05
CA GLY A 95 -7.48 31.38 13.71
C GLY A 95 -7.26 29.87 13.73
N TYR A 96 -6.04 29.45 14.08
CA TYR A 96 -5.66 28.04 14.23
C TYR A 96 -5.36 27.74 15.70
N GLU A 97 -5.65 26.51 16.12
CA GLU A 97 -5.26 25.96 17.42
C GLU A 97 -4.16 24.91 17.21
N VAL A 98 -3.08 24.99 17.99
CA VAL A 98 -2.00 23.99 17.95
C VAL A 98 -1.98 23.25 19.29
N TYR A 99 -2.14 21.94 19.23
CA TYR A 99 -1.94 21.05 20.37
C TYR A 99 -0.59 20.36 20.20
N SER A 100 0.34 20.56 21.13
CA SER A 100 1.65 19.93 21.09
C SER A 100 1.89 19.07 22.32
N ASP A 101 2.55 17.94 22.12
CA ASP A 101 3.05 17.07 23.18
C ASP A 101 4.52 16.70 22.91
N ALA A 102 5.28 16.47 23.97
CA ALA A 102 6.70 16.18 23.91
C ALA A 102 7.04 14.97 24.80
N SER A 103 7.85 14.08 24.26
CA SER A 103 8.48 12.97 25.00
C SER A 103 10.00 13.13 24.99
N HIS A 104 10.71 12.30 25.75
CA HIS A 104 12.18 12.22 25.69
C HIS A 104 12.74 11.83 24.32
N VAL A 105 11.91 11.33 23.41
CA VAL A 105 12.33 10.83 22.08
C VAL A 105 11.93 11.78 20.96
N GLY A 106 10.82 12.52 21.10
CA GLY A 106 10.26 13.30 20.02
C GLY A 106 9.14 14.25 20.44
N LEU A 107 8.88 15.22 19.56
CA LEU A 107 7.82 16.20 19.62
C LEU A 107 6.72 15.85 18.61
N GLY A 108 5.47 15.96 19.02
CA GLY A 108 4.31 15.87 18.13
C GLY A 108 3.42 17.09 18.30
N CYS A 109 2.79 17.53 17.22
CA CYS A 109 1.72 18.52 17.29
C CYS A 109 0.62 18.28 16.27
N VAL A 110 -0.57 18.78 16.59
CA VAL A 110 -1.78 18.74 15.79
C VAL A 110 -2.26 20.17 15.60
N LEU A 111 -2.41 20.58 14.34
CA LEU A 111 -3.05 21.84 13.95
C LEU A 111 -4.54 21.60 13.78
N MET A 112 -5.39 22.41 14.40
CA MET A 112 -6.84 22.26 14.40
C MET A 112 -7.56 23.58 14.07
N GLN A 113 -8.74 23.47 13.44
CA GLN A 113 -9.73 24.54 13.29
C GLN A 113 -11.13 23.96 13.49
N HIS A 114 -12.00 24.63 14.26
CA HIS A 114 -13.37 24.19 14.53
C HIS A 114 -13.49 22.73 14.98
N LYS A 115 -12.59 22.27 15.86
CA LYS A 115 -12.52 20.88 16.33
C LYS A 115 -12.25 19.85 15.23
N LYS A 116 -11.80 20.29 14.05
CA LYS A 116 -11.33 19.43 12.96
C LYS A 116 -9.82 19.53 12.87
N VAL A 117 -9.16 18.41 12.64
CA VAL A 117 -7.72 18.37 12.42
C VAL A 117 -7.40 18.91 11.04
N ILE A 118 -6.44 19.83 10.92
CA ILE A 118 -5.93 20.38 9.65
C ILE A 118 -4.66 19.65 9.23
N THR A 119 -3.70 19.49 10.16
CA THR A 119 -2.47 18.74 9.90
C THR A 119 -1.83 18.20 11.18
N TYR A 120 -0.98 17.19 11.01
CA TYR A 120 -0.10 16.65 12.03
C TYR A 120 1.34 16.98 11.66
N ALA A 121 2.15 17.35 12.65
CA ALA A 121 3.59 17.45 12.49
C ALA A 121 4.29 16.75 13.64
N SER A 122 5.40 16.05 13.36
CA SER A 122 6.19 15.38 14.37
C SER A 122 7.65 15.36 13.99
N ARG A 123 8.55 15.50 14.97
CA ARG A 123 9.99 15.35 14.78
C ARG A 123 10.64 14.64 15.95
N GLN A 124 11.67 13.84 15.68
CA GLN A 124 12.54 13.33 16.75
C GLN A 124 13.37 14.47 17.34
N LEU A 125 13.66 14.36 18.64
CA LEU A 125 14.58 15.25 19.33
C LEU A 125 16.02 14.92 18.92
N LYS A 126 16.79 15.97 18.63
CA LYS A 126 18.25 15.86 18.47
C LYS A 126 18.89 15.57 19.82
N GLU A 127 20.11 15.04 19.79
CA GLU A 127 20.82 14.60 21.00
C GLU A 127 21.00 15.71 22.04
N HIS A 128 21.23 16.96 21.61
CA HIS A 128 21.33 18.13 22.50
C HIS A 128 19.97 18.71 22.96
N GLU A 129 18.86 18.24 22.39
CA GLU A 129 17.50 18.62 22.80
C GLU A 129 16.92 17.61 23.80
N ARG A 130 17.66 16.52 24.09
CA ARG A 130 17.34 15.53 25.12
C ARG A 130 18.04 15.99 26.40
N ASN A 131 17.25 16.33 27.43
CA ASN A 131 17.75 16.78 28.75
C ASN A 131 18.76 15.82 29.36
#